data_AF-J1JV74-F1
#
_entry.id   AF-J1JV74-F1
#
_cell.length_a   1.000
_cell.length_b   1.000
_cell.length_c   1.000
_cell.angle_alpha   90.00
_cell.angle_beta   90.00
_cell.angle_gamma   90.00
#
_symmetry.space_group_name_H-M   'P 1'
#
loop_
_entity.id
_entity.type
_entity.pdbx_description
1 polymer ?
#
loop_
_entity_poly.entity_id
_entity_poly.type
_entity_poly.pdbx_seq_one_letter_code
_entity_poly.pdbx_strand_id
1 'polypeptide(L)'
;MPNYEISDVIDTAVGDDLHNIANCMTTDVTKSVEDLSVMKAVRSTMETTDVSFRNYTSAFIPSSQSVDSGIYELPPIELLQEPAFQDDTAISQEMLERSSRLLESVLADFGIKGEIIHVRSGSVVTMYEFEPAAGVKSSRVIGLSDDIARSMSAMSARVAVIPGRNVIGIELPNAVRENCLFA
;
A
#
# COMPACT_ATOMS: atom_id res chain seq x y z
N MET A 1 19.76 27.29 42.77
CA MET A 1 19.75 28.73 42.46
C MET A 1 21.20 29.15 42.27
N PRO A 2 21.56 29.59 41.07
CA PRO A 2 21.42 31.01 40.78
C PRO A 2 20.39 31.30 39.69
N ASN A 3 19.66 32.38 39.93
CA ASN A 3 18.72 33.04 39.03
C ASN A 3 19.50 33.85 37.98
N TYR A 4 18.98 33.92 36.77
CA TYR A 4 19.28 35.02 35.84
C TYR A 4 17.97 35.51 35.25
N GLU A 5 17.56 36.70 35.67
CA GLU A 5 16.39 37.41 35.15
C GLU A 5 16.82 38.45 34.10
N ILE A 6 16.06 38.44 33.01
CA ILE A 6 15.40 39.57 32.31
C ILE A 6 16.24 40.53 31.43
N SER A 7 15.85 40.52 30.14
CA SER A 7 15.66 41.60 29.13
C SER A 7 16.66 42.78 29.06
N ASP A 8 17.10 43.30 27.92
CA ASP A 8 16.42 43.67 26.67
C ASP A 8 17.49 43.80 25.55
N VAL A 9 17.19 43.40 24.31
CA VAL A 9 17.39 44.24 23.11
C VAL A 9 16.37 43.81 22.04
N ILE A 10 15.63 44.78 21.53
CA ILE A 10 14.53 44.70 20.58
C ILE A 10 15.07 44.96 19.16
N ASP A 11 14.51 44.24 18.19
CA ASP A 11 13.87 44.77 16.96
C ASP A 11 14.41 44.43 15.54
N THR A 12 13.41 44.05 14.73
CA THR A 12 13.19 44.27 13.29
C THR A 12 13.94 43.44 12.23
N ALA A 13 13.22 42.53 11.57
CA ALA A 13 12.93 42.64 10.13
C ALA A 13 11.91 41.58 9.68
N VAL A 14 10.70 42.08 9.41
CA VAL A 14 9.63 41.45 8.62
C VAL A 14 10.05 41.39 7.15
N GLY A 15 9.72 40.31 6.46
CA GLY A 15 9.94 40.15 5.02
C GLY A 15 9.07 39.04 4.46
N ASP A 16 7.91 39.45 3.95
CA ASP A 16 6.93 38.71 3.17
C ASP A 16 7.56 38.05 1.92
N ASP A 17 6.96 36.94 1.44
CA ASP A 17 6.74 36.74 -0.01
C ASP A 17 5.88 35.47 -0.27
N LEU A 18 4.59 35.71 -0.49
CA LEU A 18 3.60 34.80 -1.07
C LEU A 18 3.13 35.42 -2.39
N HIS A 19 2.98 34.58 -3.43
CA HIS A 19 2.37 34.80 -4.75
C HIS A 19 3.24 35.32 -5.91
N ASN A 20 3.49 34.44 -6.88
CA ASN A 20 3.56 34.79 -8.31
C ASN A 20 3.12 33.55 -9.13
N ILE A 21 1.83 33.36 -9.38
CA ILE A 21 1.05 33.79 -10.56
C ILE A 21 1.56 33.16 -11.87
N ALA A 22 0.66 32.39 -12.47
CA ALA A 22 0.70 31.83 -13.80
C ALA A 22 1.01 32.87 -14.89
N ASN A 23 1.83 32.47 -15.87
CA ASN A 23 1.69 32.82 -17.28
C ASN A 23 2.79 32.14 -18.12
N CYS A 24 2.46 31.02 -18.79
CA CYS A 24 3.14 30.63 -20.02
C CYS A 24 2.15 30.72 -21.20
N MET A 25 2.13 31.91 -21.80
CA MET A 25 1.83 32.25 -23.19
C MET A 25 1.10 31.21 -24.04
N THR A 26 -0.15 31.55 -24.35
CA THR A 26 -0.94 31.16 -25.52
C THR A 26 -0.25 31.56 -26.83
N THR A 27 -0.26 30.68 -27.83
CA THR A 27 -0.72 30.86 -29.23
C THR A 27 0.05 29.95 -30.20
N ASP A 28 -0.67 29.01 -30.83
CA ASP A 28 -0.59 28.82 -32.28
C ASP A 28 -1.84 28.07 -32.81
N VAL A 29 -2.82 28.90 -33.16
CA VAL A 29 -3.62 28.91 -34.39
C VAL A 29 -3.91 27.58 -35.11
N THR A 30 -5.19 27.23 -35.03
CA THR A 30 -6.06 26.53 -35.99
C THR A 30 -5.66 26.54 -37.48
N LYS A 31 -5.54 25.34 -38.06
CA LYS A 31 -5.70 24.96 -39.49
C LYS A 31 -5.59 23.42 -39.53
N SER A 32 -6.45 22.60 -40.13
CA SER A 32 -7.51 22.75 -41.11
C SER A 32 -8.43 21.54 -40.99
N VAL A 33 -9.71 21.76 -41.22
CA VAL A 33 -10.73 20.72 -41.49
C VAL A 33 -10.76 20.50 -43.01
N GLU A 34 -11.25 19.33 -43.43
CA GLU A 34 -11.51 18.85 -44.81
C GLU A 34 -10.34 18.09 -45.47
N ASP A 35 -10.42 16.75 -45.50
CA ASP A 35 -11.13 16.10 -46.61
C ASP A 35 -11.53 14.65 -46.26
N LEU A 36 -12.72 14.28 -46.72
CA LEU A 36 -13.41 13.01 -46.52
C LEU A 36 -13.44 12.26 -47.85
N SER A 37 -13.53 10.93 -47.77
CA SER A 37 -14.06 10.02 -48.79
C SER A 37 -13.08 9.44 -49.82
N VAL A 38 -12.64 8.20 -49.56
CA VAL A 38 -12.61 7.17 -50.61
C VAL A 38 -13.01 5.78 -50.06
N MET A 39 -14.20 5.32 -50.47
CA MET A 39 -14.62 3.93 -50.72
C MET A 39 -15.04 2.97 -49.57
N LYS A 40 -16.33 3.11 -49.26
CA LYS A 40 -17.40 2.11 -49.06
C LYS A 40 -17.15 0.62 -49.46
N ALA A 41 -17.51 -0.24 -48.50
CA ALA A 41 -18.19 -1.55 -48.57
C ALA A 41 -17.53 -2.79 -49.21
N VAL A 42 -17.33 -3.83 -48.38
CA VAL A 42 -17.68 -5.23 -48.71
C VAL A 42 -18.17 -5.94 -47.44
N ARG A 43 -19.40 -6.49 -47.50
CA ARG A 43 -20.03 -7.38 -46.52
C ARG A 43 -19.84 -8.82 -46.99
N SER A 44 -19.31 -9.72 -46.16
CA SER A 44 -19.40 -11.18 -46.35
C SER A 44 -19.12 -11.89 -45.01
N THR A 45 -20.14 -12.38 -44.31
CA THR A 45 -20.58 -13.81 -44.21
C THR A 45 -19.62 -14.73 -43.45
N MET A 46 -20.10 -15.32 -42.34
CA MET A 46 -19.99 -16.73 -41.90
C MET A 46 -20.24 -16.79 -40.38
N GLU A 47 -21.42 -17.25 -39.96
CA GLU A 47 -21.79 -18.64 -39.64
C GLU A 47 -21.21 -19.14 -38.31
N THR A 48 -22.15 -19.30 -37.37
CA THR A 48 -22.03 -19.80 -36.01
C THR A 48 -21.76 -21.31 -36.00
N THR A 49 -20.74 -21.75 -35.27
CA THR A 49 -20.68 -23.10 -34.71
C THR A 49 -20.83 -23.04 -33.20
N ASP A 50 -21.97 -23.59 -32.76
CA ASP A 50 -22.43 -23.71 -31.39
C ASP A 50 -21.49 -24.61 -30.58
N VAL A 51 -20.93 -24.09 -29.47
CA VAL A 51 -20.36 -24.92 -28.41
C VAL A 51 -21.09 -24.59 -27.13
N SER A 52 -22.09 -25.41 -26.84
CA SER A 52 -22.86 -25.45 -25.59
C SER A 52 -21.92 -25.52 -24.38
N PHE A 53 -21.86 -24.45 -23.60
CA PHE A 53 -21.34 -24.47 -22.24
C PHE A 53 -22.45 -24.24 -21.23
N ARG A 54 -22.54 -25.19 -20.31
CA ARG A 54 -23.67 -25.46 -19.42
C ARG A 54 -23.86 -24.37 -18.36
N ASN A 55 -25.11 -23.91 -18.28
CA ASN A 55 -25.89 -23.39 -17.16
C ASN A 55 -25.14 -23.20 -15.83
N TYR A 56 -24.62 -22.00 -15.59
CA TYR A 56 -24.49 -21.44 -14.25
C TYR A 56 -25.71 -20.56 -14.00
N THR A 57 -26.72 -21.11 -13.32
CA THR A 57 -27.85 -20.33 -12.80
C THR A 57 -27.36 -19.52 -11.61
N SER A 58 -26.78 -18.35 -11.89
CA SER A 58 -26.73 -17.25 -10.93
C SER A 58 -27.98 -16.41 -11.16
N ALA A 59 -28.76 -16.19 -10.11
CA ALA A 59 -29.85 -15.24 -10.11
C ALA A 59 -29.29 -13.82 -10.23
N PHE A 60 -28.86 -13.47 -11.44
CA PHE A 60 -28.60 -12.10 -11.85
C PHE A 60 -29.92 -11.57 -12.38
N ILE A 61 -30.57 -10.69 -11.63
CA ILE A 61 -31.73 -9.94 -12.13
C ILE A 61 -31.16 -8.99 -13.19
N PRO A 62 -31.47 -9.18 -14.50
CA PRO A 62 -31.03 -8.22 -15.48
C PRO A 62 -31.90 -6.98 -15.26
N SER A 63 -31.29 -5.89 -14.78
CA SER A 63 -31.89 -4.59 -15.00
C SER A 63 -32.03 -4.45 -16.53
N SER A 64 -33.26 -4.34 -16.99
CA SER A 64 -33.57 -4.12 -18.39
C SER A 64 -33.11 -2.71 -18.77
N GLN A 65 -31.82 -2.56 -19.03
CA GLN A 65 -31.32 -1.43 -19.79
C GLN A 65 -31.27 -1.86 -21.24
N SER A 66 -32.09 -1.18 -22.05
CA SER A 66 -32.06 -1.22 -23.49
C SER A 66 -30.61 -1.08 -23.95
N VAL A 67 -30.10 -2.10 -24.61
CA VAL A 67 -28.80 -2.05 -25.28
C VAL A 67 -28.97 -1.13 -26.49
N ASP A 68 -28.86 0.17 -26.26
CA ASP A 68 -28.67 1.13 -27.33
C ASP A 68 -27.30 0.84 -27.96
N SER A 69 -27.24 0.85 -29.28
CA SER A 69 -26.00 0.71 -30.06
C SER A 69 -25.21 2.02 -29.98
N GLY A 70 -24.82 2.40 -28.77
CA GLY A 70 -24.32 3.71 -28.36
C GLY A 70 -23.12 3.63 -27.42
N ILE A 71 -22.39 4.74 -27.36
CA ILE A 71 -21.06 4.95 -26.79
C ILE A 71 -20.92 4.36 -25.37
N TYR A 72 -19.79 3.68 -25.08
CA TYR A 72 -19.47 3.17 -23.74
C TYR A 72 -19.34 4.32 -22.73
N GLU A 73 -20.15 4.28 -21.67
CA GLU A 73 -20.09 5.22 -20.56
C GLU A 73 -19.40 4.57 -19.35
N LEU A 74 -18.43 5.29 -18.77
CA LEU A 74 -17.66 4.77 -17.64
C LEU A 74 -18.54 4.77 -16.37
N PRO A 75 -18.57 3.67 -15.59
CA PRO A 75 -19.33 3.65 -14.34
C PRO A 75 -18.81 4.70 -13.35
N PRO A 76 -19.70 5.36 -12.58
CA PRO A 76 -19.32 6.36 -11.60
C PRO A 76 -18.63 5.74 -10.39
N ILE A 77 -17.68 6.47 -9.79
CA ILE A 77 -16.90 6.02 -8.62
C ILE A 77 -17.76 5.87 -7.35
N GLU A 78 -18.91 6.53 -7.29
CA GLU A 78 -19.87 6.45 -6.18
C GLU A 78 -20.47 5.05 -6.00
N LEU A 79 -20.26 4.15 -6.97
CA LEU A 79 -20.59 2.73 -6.81
C LEU A 79 -19.62 2.00 -5.87
N LEU A 80 -18.49 2.61 -5.53
CA LEU A 80 -17.52 2.07 -4.59
C LEU A 80 -17.93 2.38 -3.15
N GLN A 81 -17.57 1.47 -2.24
CA GLN A 81 -17.83 1.64 -0.81
C GLN A 81 -16.82 2.62 -0.20
N GLU A 82 -17.31 3.61 0.54
CA GLU A 82 -16.44 4.54 1.27
C GLU A 82 -15.64 3.86 2.38
N PRO A 83 -14.39 4.30 2.63
CA PRO A 83 -13.59 3.79 3.73
C PRO A 83 -14.13 4.21 5.09
N ALA A 84 -14.36 3.20 5.94
CA ALA A 84 -14.59 3.43 7.35
C ALA A 84 -13.24 3.71 8.03
N PHE A 85 -12.95 4.97 8.33
CA PHE A 85 -11.78 5.35 9.12
C PHE A 85 -12.01 4.89 10.57
N GLN A 86 -11.14 4.01 11.06
CA GLN A 86 -11.07 3.66 12.48
C GLN A 86 -9.90 4.46 13.08
N ASP A 87 -10.21 5.47 13.90
CA ASP A 87 -9.21 6.37 14.49
C ASP A 87 -8.30 5.69 15.55
N ASP A 88 -8.60 4.46 15.98
CA ASP A 88 -8.01 3.86 17.17
C ASP A 88 -7.00 2.71 16.91
N THR A 89 -6.59 2.45 15.67
CA THR A 89 -5.70 1.31 15.36
C THR A 89 -4.20 1.61 15.49
N ALA A 90 -3.82 2.76 16.06
CA ALA A 90 -2.42 3.08 16.29
C ALA A 90 -1.85 2.19 17.42
N ILE A 91 -1.02 1.21 17.05
CA ILE A 91 -0.32 0.36 18.02
C ILE A 91 0.60 1.24 18.87
N SER A 92 0.46 1.19 20.20
CA SER A 92 1.32 1.95 21.10
C SER A 92 2.78 1.49 20.98
N GLN A 93 3.70 2.44 21.09
CA GLN A 93 5.14 2.15 21.05
C GLN A 93 5.55 1.10 22.10
N GLU A 94 4.95 1.16 23.28
CA GLU A 94 5.21 0.21 24.36
C GLU A 94 4.81 -1.24 23.99
N MET A 95 3.73 -1.45 23.22
CA MET A 95 3.36 -2.77 22.71
C MET A 95 4.38 -3.27 21.67
N LEU A 96 4.84 -2.40 20.78
CA LEU A 96 5.86 -2.74 19.79
C LEU A 96 7.18 -3.13 20.46
N GLU A 97 7.60 -2.41 21.48
CA GLU A 97 8.82 -2.71 22.26
C GLU A 97 8.71 -4.04 23.00
N ARG A 98 7.58 -4.32 23.66
CA ARG A 98 7.34 -5.62 24.30
C ARG A 98 7.40 -6.77 23.30
N SER A 99 6.73 -6.62 22.16
CA SER A 99 6.73 -7.62 21.09
C SER A 99 8.14 -7.84 20.52
N SER A 100 8.93 -6.78 20.38
CA SER A 100 10.32 -6.87 19.91
C SER A 100 11.19 -7.68 20.86
N ARG A 101 11.12 -7.40 22.17
CA ARG A 101 11.85 -8.17 23.19
C ARG A 101 11.42 -9.64 23.22
N LEU A 102 10.14 -9.90 23.03
CA LEU A 102 9.62 -11.27 22.91
C LEU A 102 10.24 -11.97 21.69
N LEU A 103 10.25 -11.31 20.53
CA LEU A 103 10.84 -11.85 19.30
C LEU A 103 12.35 -12.13 19.46
N GLU A 104 13.09 -11.24 20.13
CA GLU A 104 14.51 -11.47 20.47
C GLU A 104 14.70 -12.71 21.34
N SER A 105 13.87 -12.88 22.37
CA SER A 105 13.89 -14.07 23.23
C SER A 105 13.62 -15.35 22.43
N VAL A 106 12.60 -15.32 21.57
CA VAL A 106 12.24 -16.46 20.72
C VAL A 106 13.40 -16.83 19.78
N LEU A 107 14.04 -15.84 19.15
CA LEU A 107 15.20 -16.09 18.28
C LEU A 107 16.38 -16.66 19.08
N ALA A 108 16.61 -16.15 20.30
CA ALA A 108 17.64 -16.64 21.19
C ALA A 108 17.43 -18.10 21.60
N ASP A 109 16.19 -18.52 21.84
CA ASP A 109 15.82 -19.90 22.17
C ASP A 109 16.16 -20.87 21.02
N PHE A 110 16.07 -20.42 19.76
CA PHE A 110 16.52 -21.18 18.58
C PHE A 110 18.03 -21.10 18.31
N GLY A 111 18.78 -20.46 19.22
CA GLY A 111 20.22 -20.27 19.13
C GLY A 111 20.63 -19.22 18.09
N ILE A 112 19.73 -18.31 17.70
CA ILE A 112 20.04 -17.17 16.85
C ILE A 112 20.25 -15.95 17.74
N LYS A 113 21.49 -15.44 17.75
CA LYS A 113 21.85 -14.23 18.48
C LYS A 113 21.76 -13.03 17.56
N GLY A 114 21.31 -11.90 18.10
CA GLY A 114 21.18 -10.62 17.41
C GLY A 114 20.25 -9.69 18.17
N GLU A 115 19.87 -8.60 17.54
CA GLU A 115 19.01 -7.57 18.14
C GLU A 115 18.02 -6.99 17.12
N ILE A 116 16.90 -6.47 17.62
CA ILE A 116 15.91 -5.76 16.81
C ILE A 116 16.24 -4.28 16.81
N ILE A 117 16.68 -3.76 15.66
CA ILE A 117 17.14 -2.37 15.54
C ILE A 117 16.00 -1.39 15.27
N HIS A 118 14.96 -1.82 14.55
CA HIS A 118 13.84 -0.98 14.15
C HIS A 118 12.56 -1.80 14.03
N VAL A 119 11.44 -1.13 14.27
CA VAL A 119 10.10 -1.69 14.12
C VAL A 119 9.27 -0.73 13.28
N ARG A 120 8.57 -1.26 12.29
CA ARG A 120 7.69 -0.47 11.41
C ARG A 120 6.35 -1.18 11.32
N SER A 121 5.33 -0.61 11.96
CA SER A 121 3.95 -1.09 11.82
C SER A 121 3.34 -0.51 10.54
N GLY A 122 2.75 -1.37 9.70
CA GLY A 122 1.84 -0.98 8.63
C GLY A 122 0.40 -1.36 8.98
N SER A 123 -0.52 -1.20 8.02
CA SER A 123 -1.96 -1.50 8.19
C SER A 123 -2.27 -2.98 8.46
N VAL A 124 -1.46 -3.88 7.90
CA VAL A 124 -1.73 -5.34 7.94
C VAL A 124 -0.67 -6.10 8.72
N VAL A 125 0.59 -5.68 8.58
CA VAL A 125 1.75 -6.37 9.15
C VAL A 125 2.67 -5.37 9.83
N THR A 126 3.41 -5.86 10.82
CA THR A 126 4.51 -5.17 11.46
C THR A 126 5.82 -5.81 11.04
N MET A 127 6.74 -5.00 10.53
CA MET A 127 8.09 -5.42 10.16
C MET A 127 9.07 -5.11 11.29
N TYR A 128 9.77 -6.13 11.74
CA TYR A 128 10.89 -6.03 12.68
C TYR A 128 12.19 -6.19 11.89
N GLU A 129 13.10 -5.23 12.03
CA GLU A 129 14.43 -5.29 11.43
C GLU A 129 15.37 -5.94 12.44
N PHE A 130 15.77 -7.17 12.16
CA PHE A 130 16.67 -7.96 12.99
C PHE A 130 18.10 -7.88 12.45
N GLU A 131 19.04 -7.44 13.26
CA GLU A 131 20.47 -7.51 12.96
C GLU A 131 21.07 -8.76 13.61
N PRO A 132 21.45 -9.77 12.81
CA PRO A 132 22.04 -10.99 13.34
C PRO A 132 23.47 -10.76 13.83
N ALA A 133 23.86 -11.45 14.90
CA ALA A 133 25.24 -11.48 15.34
C ALA A 133 26.17 -12.09 14.28
N ALA A 134 27.45 -11.70 14.30
CA ALA A 134 28.44 -12.20 13.36
C ALA A 134 28.49 -13.74 13.31
N GLY A 135 28.48 -14.30 12.10
CA GLY A 135 28.52 -15.74 11.86
C GLY A 135 27.16 -16.44 11.82
N VAL A 136 26.06 -15.75 12.13
CA VAL A 136 24.70 -16.28 11.90
C VAL A 136 24.37 -16.19 10.40
N LYS A 137 24.00 -17.34 9.82
CA LYS A 137 23.59 -17.41 8.40
C LYS A 137 22.14 -16.93 8.25
N SER A 138 21.88 -16.03 7.30
CA SER A 138 20.53 -15.54 7.01
C SER A 138 19.55 -16.66 6.66
N SER A 139 20.03 -17.70 5.96
CA SER A 139 19.23 -18.87 5.58
C SER A 139 18.65 -19.63 6.78
N ARG A 140 19.34 -19.59 7.94
CA ARG A 140 18.86 -20.23 9.17
C ARG A 140 17.63 -19.51 9.74
N VAL A 141 17.67 -18.17 9.76
CA VAL A 141 16.55 -17.35 10.24
C VAL A 141 15.36 -17.49 9.30
N ILE A 142 15.60 -17.49 7.98
CA ILE A 142 14.56 -17.70 6.96
C ILE A 142 13.89 -19.07 7.13
N GLY A 143 14.66 -20.14 7.38
CA GLY A 143 14.14 -21.49 7.57
C GLY A 143 13.33 -21.69 8.86
N LEU A 144 13.35 -20.74 9.79
CA LEU A 144 12.59 -20.80 11.05
C LEU A 144 11.30 -19.97 11.01
N SER A 145 10.86 -19.49 9.84
CA SER A 145 9.65 -18.67 9.71
C SER A 145 8.44 -19.26 10.44
N ASP A 146 8.18 -20.55 10.25
CA ASP A 146 6.99 -21.21 10.80
C ASP A 146 7.13 -21.43 12.31
N ASP A 147 8.34 -21.70 12.79
CA ASP A 147 8.63 -21.85 14.21
C ASP A 147 8.55 -20.52 14.96
N ILE A 148 9.01 -19.43 14.33
CA ILE A 148 8.85 -18.06 14.84
C ILE A 148 7.37 -17.71 14.92
N ALA A 149 6.59 -17.98 13.87
CA ALA A 149 5.15 -17.73 13.87
C ALA A 149 4.45 -18.48 15.02
N ARG A 150 4.79 -19.76 15.20
CA ARG A 150 4.27 -20.59 16.29
C ARG A 150 4.61 -20.03 17.68
N SER A 151 5.87 -19.68 17.92
CA SER A 151 6.32 -19.15 19.22
C SER A 151 5.76 -17.74 19.50
N MET A 152 5.54 -16.93 18.46
CA MET A 152 4.94 -15.60 18.57
C MET A 152 3.40 -15.62 18.60
N SER A 153 2.78 -16.80 18.53
CA SER A 153 1.32 -16.95 18.39
C SER A 153 0.73 -16.16 17.21
N ALA A 154 1.52 -16.00 16.14
CA ALA A 154 1.11 -15.35 14.91
C ALA A 154 0.61 -16.40 13.91
N MET A 155 -0.30 -16.00 13.01
CA MET A 155 -0.80 -16.91 11.96
C MET A 155 0.31 -17.38 11.02
N SER A 156 1.27 -16.51 10.74
CA SER A 156 2.39 -16.75 9.84
C SER A 156 3.49 -15.73 10.12
N ALA A 157 4.72 -16.02 9.71
CA ALA A 157 5.79 -15.04 9.68
C ALA A 157 6.44 -15.06 8.29
N ARG A 158 6.78 -13.89 7.76
CA ARG A 158 7.58 -13.76 6.55
C ARG A 158 8.96 -13.25 6.92
N VAL A 159 9.99 -13.95 6.46
CA VAL A 159 11.38 -13.64 6.79
C VAL A 159 12.16 -13.44 5.49
N ALA A 160 12.78 -12.27 5.32
CA ALA A 160 13.53 -11.93 4.12
C ALA A 160 14.73 -11.04 4.45
N VAL A 161 15.80 -11.15 3.65
CA VAL A 161 16.93 -10.21 3.74
C VAL A 161 16.53 -8.87 3.14
N ILE A 162 16.98 -7.77 3.75
CA ILE A 162 16.77 -6.43 3.21
C ILE A 162 18.00 -6.05 2.36
N PRO A 163 17.84 -5.80 1.05
CA PRO A 163 18.96 -5.48 0.18
C PRO A 163 19.64 -4.17 0.61
N GLY A 164 20.97 -4.14 0.54
CA GLY A 164 21.77 -2.96 0.89
C GLY A 164 21.94 -2.72 2.39
N ARG A 165 21.42 -3.59 3.26
CA ARG A 165 21.58 -3.50 4.72
C ARG A 165 21.91 -4.88 5.31
N ASN A 166 22.68 -4.90 6.41
CA ASN A 166 23.01 -6.15 7.12
C ASN A 166 21.90 -6.59 8.07
N VAL A 167 20.65 -6.61 7.61
CA VAL A 167 19.48 -6.86 8.46
C VAL A 167 18.51 -7.80 7.78
N ILE A 168 17.75 -8.52 8.60
CA ILE A 168 16.70 -9.46 8.19
C ILE A 168 15.37 -8.86 8.61
N GLY A 169 14.47 -8.66 7.65
CA GLY A 169 13.09 -8.26 7.92
C GLY A 169 12.27 -9.46 8.34
N ILE A 170 11.66 -9.39 9.52
CA ILE A 170 10.69 -10.35 10.03
C ILE A 170 9.34 -9.64 10.09
N GLU A 171 8.41 -10.06 9.25
CA GLU A 171 7.08 -9.49 9.15
C GLU A 171 6.07 -10.41 9.86
N LEU A 172 5.36 -9.86 10.83
CA LEU A 172 4.29 -10.54 11.57
C LEU A 172 2.96 -9.81 11.32
N PRO A 173 1.85 -10.52 11.10
CA PRO A 173 0.55 -9.89 11.01
C PRO A 173 0.15 -9.17 12.29
N ASN A 174 -0.48 -8.00 12.14
CA ASN A 174 -1.04 -7.28 13.28
C ASN A 174 -2.22 -8.05 13.87
N ALA A 175 -2.46 -7.84 15.17
CA ALA A 175 -3.62 -8.40 15.88
C ALA A 175 -4.94 -7.86 15.31
N VAL A 176 -4.97 -6.57 14.98
CA VAL A 176 -6.05 -5.91 14.23
C VAL A 176 -5.47 -5.46 12.90
N ARG A 177 -6.09 -5.90 11.80
CA ARG A 177 -5.68 -5.56 10.43
C ARG A 177 -6.73 -4.65 9.83
N GLU A 178 -6.28 -3.64 9.11
CA GLU A 178 -7.18 -2.72 8.42
C GLU A 178 -7.56 -3.29 7.04
N ASN A 179 -8.78 -3.03 6.62
CA ASN A 179 -9.23 -3.37 5.27
C ASN A 179 -8.72 -2.35 4.27
N CYS A 180 -8.17 -2.84 3.15
CA CYS A 180 -7.89 -2.00 1.98
C CYS A 180 -9.15 -1.96 1.12
N LEU A 181 -9.74 -0.77 0.98
CA LEU A 181 -10.92 -0.55 0.16
C LEU A 181 -10.51 0.09 -1.17
N PHE A 182 -11.27 -0.22 -2.22
CA PHE A 182 -11.10 0.41 -3.53
C PHE A 182 -11.72 1.81 -3.47
N ALA A 183 -10.96 2.80 -3.94
CA ALA A 183 -11.37 4.19 -4.03
C ALA A 183 -11.15 4.72 -5.45
#